data_AF-A0A1M5GUP7-F1
#
_entry.id   AF-A0A1M5GUP7-F1
#
_cell.length_a   1.000
_cell.length_b   1.000
_cell.length_c   1.000
_cell.angle_alpha   90.00
_cell.angle_beta   90.00
_cell.angle_gamma   90.00
#
_symmetry.space_group_name_H-M   'P 1'
#
loop_
_entity.id
_entity.type
_entity.pdbx_description
1 polymer ?
#
loop_
_entity_poly.entity_id
_entity_poly.type
_entity_poly.pdbx_seq_one_letter_code
_entity_poly.pdbx_strand_id
1 'polypeptide(L)' 'MTAMIQIRNVPDALHRRLKSRAALAGMSLSDYLLSEIRQVAERPTLDELRARLERRPGVTPSVPPAQAVRAERDRQ' A
#
# COMPACT_ATOMS: atom_id res chain seq x y z
N MET A 1 -2.95 21.96 -9.04
CA MET A 1 -1.75 21.94 -9.90
C MET A 1 -1.65 20.57 -10.54
N THR A 2 -1.50 20.48 -11.85
CA THR A 2 -1.29 19.21 -12.56
C THR A 2 0.21 18.89 -12.57
N ALA A 3 0.60 17.74 -12.02
CA ALA A 3 1.98 17.27 -12.07
C ALA A 3 2.12 16.22 -13.18
N MET A 4 3.11 16.39 -14.05
CA MET A 4 3.44 15.42 -15.10
C MET A 4 4.70 14.64 -14.71
N ILE A 5 4.65 13.31 -14.82
CA ILE A 5 5.79 12.44 -14.57
C ILE A 5 6.24 11.82 -15.89
N GLN A 6 7.50 12.01 -16.26
CA GLN A 6 8.13 11.35 -17.40
C GLN A 6 9.08 10.26 -16.91
N ILE A 7 8.83 9.01 -17.30
CA ILE A 7 9.70 7.87 -16.99
C ILE A 7 10.63 7.64 -18.18
N ARG A 8 11.95 7.74 -17.96
CA ARG A 8 12.97 7.56 -19.00
C ARG A 8 13.68 6.21 -18.85
N ASN A 9 14.30 5.75 -19.93
CA ASN A 9 15.10 4.50 -19.96
C ASN A 9 14.31 3.25 -19.57
N VAL A 10 13.04 3.17 -19.96
CA VAL A 10 12.21 1.98 -19.74
C VAL A 10 12.66 0.89 -20.72
N PRO A 11 13.11 -0.29 -20.24
CA PRO A 11 13.48 -1.38 -21.13
C PRO A 11 12.29 -1.80 -21.99
N ASP A 12 12.51 -2.08 -23.28
CA ASP A 12 11.43 -2.40 -24.23
C ASP A 12 10.56 -3.57 -23.77
N ALA A 13 11.18 -4.60 -23.19
CA ALA A 13 10.48 -5.76 -22.65
C ALA A 13 9.50 -5.37 -21.52
N LEU A 14 9.91 -4.44 -20.64
CA LEU A 14 9.07 -3.92 -19.56
C LEU A 14 7.92 -3.09 -20.13
N HIS A 15 8.21 -2.19 -21.07
CA HIS A 15 7.19 -1.36 -21.71
C HIS A 15 6.12 -2.22 -22.40
N ARG A 16 6.52 -3.26 -23.16
CA ARG A 16 5.59 -4.20 -23.81
C ARG A 16 4.71 -4.92 -22.79
N ARG A 17 5.30 -5.44 -21.71
CA ARG A 17 4.57 -6.15 -20.66
C ARG A 17 3.52 -5.24 -19.98
N LEU A 18 3.88 -4.01 -19.68
CA LEU A 18 2.98 -3.02 -19.09
C LEU A 18 1.85 -2.65 -20.05
N LYS A 19 2.16 -2.45 -21.34
CA LYS A 19 1.14 -2.17 -22.36
C LYS A 19 0.14 -3.32 -22.50
N SER A 20 0.60 -4.57 -22.49
CA SER A 20 -0.29 -5.74 -22.50
C SER A 20 -1.19 -5.79 -21.26
N ARG A 21 -0.66 -5.51 -20.07
CA ARG A 21 -1.46 -5.46 -18.83
C ARG A 21 -2.50 -4.35 -18.86
N ALA A 22 -2.12 -3.16 -19.31
CA ALA A 22 -3.03 -2.04 -19.47
C ALA A 22 -4.18 -2.38 -20.42
N ALA A 23 -3.87 -3.01 -21.57
CA ALA A 23 -4.87 -3.46 -22.52
C ALA A 23 -5.84 -4.51 -21.93
N LEU A 24 -5.32 -5.49 -21.17
CA LEU A 24 -6.14 -6.48 -20.47
C LEU A 24 -7.05 -5.85 -19.40
N ALA A 25 -6.60 -4.77 -18.76
CA ALA A 25 -7.38 -4.01 -17.79
C ALA A 25 -8.36 -3.02 -18.45
N GLY A 26 -8.38 -2.90 -19.79
CA GLY A 26 -9.19 -1.92 -20.51
C GLY A 26 -8.75 -0.47 -20.29
N MET A 27 -7.48 -0.25 -19.94
CA MET A 27 -6.93 1.05 -19.55
C MET A 27 -5.88 1.53 -20.56
N SER A 28 -5.71 2.85 -20.67
CA SER A 28 -4.52 3.40 -21.31
C SER A 28 -3.27 3.05 -20.49
N LEU A 29 -2.09 3.01 -21.13
CA LEU A 29 -0.85 2.72 -20.42
C LEU A 29 -0.56 3.76 -19.32
N SER A 30 -0.88 5.03 -19.57
CA SER A 30 -0.72 6.10 -18.59
C SER A 30 -1.63 5.93 -17.38
N ASP A 31 -2.91 5.59 -17.60
CA ASP A 31 -3.86 5.37 -16.51
C ASP A 31 -3.52 4.12 -15.70
N TYR A 32 -3.09 3.06 -16.38
CA TYR A 32 -2.61 1.84 -15.74
C TYR A 32 -1.36 2.11 -14.88
N LEU A 33 -0.39 2.86 -15.39
CA LEU A 33 0.79 3.24 -14.60
C LEU A 33 0.44 4.13 -13.41
N LEU A 34 -0.49 5.07 -13.59
CA LEU A 34 -0.92 5.96 -12.51
C LEU A 34 -1.61 5.18 -11.38
N SER A 35 -2.42 4.16 -11.71
CA SER A 35 -3.08 3.33 -10.70
C SER A 35 -2.06 2.50 -9.90
N GLU A 36 -1.05 1.93 -10.56
CA GLU A 36 0.04 1.20 -9.91
C GLU A 36 0.87 2.12 -9.00
N ILE A 37 1.24 3.32 -9.46
CA ILE A 37 1.97 4.31 -8.67
C ILE A 37 1.15 4.73 -7.43
N ARG A 38 -0.16 4.92 -7.59
CA ARG A 38 -1.05 5.23 -6.46
C ARG A 38 -1.05 4.13 -5.42
N GLN A 39 -1.17 2.87 -5.83
CA GLN A 39 -1.14 1.74 -4.89
C GLN A 39 0.19 1.66 -4.12
N VAL A 40 1.30 1.96 -4.79
CA VAL A 40 2.61 2.02 -4.13
C VAL A 40 2.67 3.19 -3.13
N ALA A 41 2.16 4.36 -3.50
CA ALA A 41 2.15 5.53 -2.63
C ALA A 41 1.18 5.43 -1.44
N GLU A 42 0.12 4.64 -1.56
CA GLU A 42 -0.84 4.42 -0.47
C GLU A 42 -0.26 3.55 0.66
N ARG A 43 0.77 2.76 0.38
CA ARG A 43 1.45 1.94 1.39
C ARG A 43 2.49 2.79 2.13
N PRO A 44 2.27 3.11 3.42
CA PRO A 44 3.27 3.84 4.18
C PRO A 44 4.54 2.99 4.29
N THR A 45 5.68 3.66 4.19
CA THR A 45 6.97 3.08 4.57
C THR A 45 6.96 2.69 6.06
N LEU A 46 7.88 1.82 6.49
CA LEU A 46 8.00 1.44 7.90
C LEU A 46 8.25 2.65 8.80
N ASP A 47 9.03 3.63 8.33
CA ASP A 47 9.35 4.82 9.11
C ASP A 47 8.14 5.77 9.21
N GLU A 48 7.38 5.95 8.13
CA GLU A 48 6.10 6.67 8.18
C GLU A 48 5.08 5.97 9.09
N LEU A 49 5.04 4.64 9.06
CA LEU A 49 4.18 3.87 9.95
C LEU A 49 4.58 4.06 11.41
N ARG A 50 5.87 3.99 11.73
CA ARG A 50 6.38 4.24 13.10
C ARG A 50 6.03 5.65 13.57
N ALA A 51 6.30 6.67 12.76
CA ALA A 51 5.95 8.05 13.08
C ALA A 51 4.44 8.23 13.30
N ARG A 52 3.60 7.51 12.54
CA ARG A 52 2.14 7.50 12.76
C ARG A 52 1.75 6.80 14.06
N LEU A 53 2.42 5.72 14.45
CA LEU A 53 2.17 5.00 15.70
C LEU A 53 2.58 5.83 16.93
N GLU A 54 3.73 6.50 16.87
CA GLU A 54 4.21 7.37 17.96
C GLU A 54 3.26 8.54 18.22
N ARG A 55 2.59 9.05 17.19
CA ARG A 55 1.60 10.13 17.31
C ARG A 55 0.26 9.66 17.87
N ARG A 56 -0.01 8.35 17.96
CA ARG A 56 -1.27 7.86 18.49
C ARG A 56 -1.25 7.88 20.02
N PRO A 57 -2.34 8.31 20.68
CA PRO A 57 -2.44 8.18 22.12
C PRO A 57 -2.36 6.71 22.51
N GLY A 58 -1.56 6.41 23.53
CA GLY A 58 -1.56 5.09 24.15
C GLY A 58 -2.95 4.77 24.69
N VAL A 59 -3.39 3.52 24.51
CA VAL A 59 -4.64 3.02 25.08
C VAL A 59 -4.29 2.08 26.22
N THR A 60 -4.88 2.32 27.38
CA THR A 60 -4.87 1.36 28.49
C THR A 60 -6.10 0.48 28.36
N PRO A 61 -5.98 -0.78 27.92
CA PRO A 61 -7.13 -1.67 27.80
C PRO A 61 -7.68 -2.01 29.19
N SER A 62 -9.00 -2.20 29.27
CA SER A 62 -9.70 -2.58 30.51
C SER A 62 -9.33 -3.98 31.01
N VAL A 63 -8.91 -4.86 30.10
CA VAL A 63 -8.43 -6.21 30.40
C VAL A 63 -7.01 -6.35 29.87
N PRO A 64 -6.06 -6.93 30.63
CA PRO A 64 -4.74 -7.22 30.13
C PRO A 64 -4.80 -8.06 28.84
N PRO A 65 -4.09 -7.69 27.76
CA PRO A 65 -4.17 -8.41 26.48
C PRO A 65 -3.89 -9.91 26.61
N ALA A 66 -2.96 -10.29 27.49
CA ALA A 66 -2.66 -11.69 27.76
C ALA A 66 -3.86 -12.48 28.34
N GLN A 67 -4.68 -11.85 29.18
CA GLN A 67 -5.89 -12.48 29.72
C GLN A 67 -6.99 -12.57 28.66
N ALA A 68 -7.16 -11.54 27.84
CA ALA A 68 -8.11 -11.57 26.73
C ALA A 68 -7.80 -12.70 25.73
N VAL A 69 -6.52 -12.86 25.36
CA VAL A 69 -6.08 -13.94 24.45
C VAL A 69 -6.29 -15.33 25.08
N ARG A 70 -6.03 -15.49 26.38
CA ARG A 70 -6.27 -16.76 27.09
C ARG A 70 -7.75 -17.11 27.14
N ALA A 71 -8.60 -16.14 27.50
CA ALA A 71 -10.05 -16.34 27.54
C ALA A 71 -10.64 -16.74 26.18
N GLU A 72 -10.09 -16.24 25.07
CA GLU A 72 -10.52 -16.64 23.72
C GLU A 72 -10.06 -18.07 23.37
N ARG A 73 -8.82 -18.44 23.73
CA ARG A 73 -8.32 -19.80 23.51
C ARG A 73 -9.08 -20.84 24.31
N ASP A 74 -9.43 -20.53 25.55
CA ASP A 74 -10.13 -21.47 26.45
C ASP A 74 -11.60 -21.72 26.01
N ARG A 75 -12.13 -20.95 25.05
CA ARG A 75 -13.48 -21.11 24.46
C ARG A 75 -13.50 -21.94 23.17
N GLN A 76 -12.35 -22.20 22.56
CA GLN A 76 -12.21 -23.07 21.38
C GLN A 76 -12.00 -24.51 21.81
#